data_AF-A0A955ENH6-F1
#
_entry.id   AF-A0A955ENH6-F1
#
_cell.length_a   1.000
_cell.length_b   1.000
_cell.length_c   1.000
_cell.angle_alpha   90.00
_cell.angle_beta   90.00
_cell.angle_gamma   90.00
#
_symmetry.space_group_name_H-M   'P 1'
#
loop_
_entity.id
_entity.type
_entity.pdbx_description
1 polymer ?
#
loop_
_entity_poly.entity_id
_entity_poly.type
_entity_poly.pdbx_seq_one_letter_code
_entity_poly.pdbx_strand_id
1 'polypeptide(L)'
;MFEIKQKTKVDVKIYGQQFELKKPTVKQIELLQEHTSLDGKSESEQFRSVCEFLDILGLPKEFSKEMEIGHLLQLVTYVSGELNLDKKKSEAGQ
;
A
#
# COMPACT_ATOMS: atom_id res chain seq x y z
N MET A 1 11.13 23.65 14.93
CA MET A 1 10.08 23.15 14.02
C MET A 1 10.77 22.28 12.97
N PHE A 2 10.47 20.98 12.94
CA PHE A 2 11.10 20.05 11.99
C PHE A 2 10.20 20.00 10.75
N GLU A 3 10.65 20.59 9.64
CA GLU A 3 9.89 20.63 8.40
C GLU A 3 10.65 19.86 7.31
N ILE A 4 10.13 18.69 6.96
CA ILE A 4 10.67 17.89 5.86
C ILE A 4 9.93 18.31 4.58
N LYS A 5 10.63 18.98 3.67
CA LYS A 5 10.13 19.29 2.31
C LYS A 5 10.17 18.08 1.40
N GLN A 6 9.55 16.97 1.79
CA GLN A 6 9.43 15.80 0.92
C GLN A 6 8.32 16.02 -0.10
N LYS A 7 8.56 15.61 -1.35
CA LYS A 7 7.53 15.51 -2.38
C LYS A 7 6.37 14.67 -1.80
N THR A 8 5.23 15.31 -1.61
CA THR A 8 4.01 14.71 -1.02
C THR A 8 3.30 13.77 -1.99
N LYS A 9 3.82 13.64 -3.21
CA LYS A 9 3.23 12.91 -4.32
C LYS A 9 4.25 12.04 -5.03
N VAL A 10 3.78 10.95 -5.62
CA VAL A 10 4.53 9.90 -6.31
C VAL A 10 3.86 9.65 -7.65
N ASP A 11 4.61 9.81 -8.74
CA ASP A 11 4.14 9.49 -10.08
C ASP A 11 4.28 7.98 -10.33
N VAL A 12 3.20 7.32 -10.74
CA VAL A 12 3.18 5.90 -11.07
C VAL A 12 2.59 5.69 -12.45
N LYS A 13 3.09 4.69 -13.17
CA LYS A 13 2.55 4.29 -14.47
C LYS A 13 1.95 2.89 -14.36
N ILE A 14 0.64 2.78 -14.52
CA ILE A 14 -0.13 1.54 -14.39
C ILE A 14 -0.81 1.28 -15.74
N TYR A 15 -0.51 0.13 -16.37
CA TYR A 15 -1.05 -0.27 -17.68
C TYR A 15 -0.98 0.82 -18.78
N GLY A 16 0.11 1.57 -18.81
CA GLY A 16 0.31 2.64 -19.80
C GLY A 16 -0.23 4.01 -19.38
N GLN A 17 -1.04 4.10 -18.34
CA GLN A 17 -1.61 5.35 -17.82
C GLN A 17 -0.78 5.89 -16.66
N GLN A 18 -0.64 7.22 -16.59
CA GLN A 18 0.13 7.90 -15.55
C GLN A 18 -0.80 8.47 -14.49
N PHE A 19 -0.52 8.14 -13.23
CA PHE A 19 -1.25 8.61 -12.06
C PHE A 19 -0.31 9.31 -11.09
N GLU A 20 -0.83 10.33 -10.43
CA GLU A 20 -0.13 11.05 -9.37
C GLU A 20 -0.76 10.65 -8.02
N LEU A 21 -0.08 9.79 -7.27
CA LEU A 21 -0.55 9.30 -5.97
C LEU A 21 0.02 10.14 -4.83
N LYS A 22 -0.75 10.31 -3.76
CA LYS A 22 -0.27 10.93 -2.52
C LYS A 22 0.60 9.94 -1.74
N LYS A 23 1.63 10.43 -1.08
CA LYS A 23 2.33 9.63 -0.08
C LYS A 23 1.41 9.37 1.11
N PRO A 24 1.31 8.12 1.58
CA PRO A 24 0.57 7.82 2.79
C PRO A 24 1.24 8.46 4.01
N THR A 25 0.43 8.85 4.99
CA THR A 25 0.88 9.22 6.33
C THR A 25 1.19 7.98 7.16
N VAL A 26 2.01 8.13 8.21
CA VAL A 26 2.32 7.04 9.15
C VAL A 26 1.06 6.35 9.67
N LYS A 27 0.06 7.15 10.09
CA LYS A 27 -1.23 6.64 10.57
C LYS A 27 -1.99 5.81 9.52
N GLN A 28 -1.90 6.18 8.24
CA GLN A 28 -2.55 5.42 7.18
C GLN A 28 -1.85 4.08 6.92
N ILE A 29 -0.52 4.03 7.07
CA ILE A 29 0.25 2.78 6.96
C ILE A 29 -0.09 1.86 8.13
N GLU A 30 -0.15 2.38 9.36
CA GLU A 30 -0.54 1.62 10.56
C GLU A 30 -1.95 1.02 10.40
N LEU A 31 -2.92 1.82 9.94
CA LEU A 31 -4.26 1.33 9.65
C LEU A 31 -4.23 0.21 8.60
N LEU A 32 -3.52 0.41 7.49
CA LEU A 32 -3.41 -0.65 6.47
C LEU A 32 -2.81 -1.93 7.06
N GLN A 33 -1.78 -1.83 7.90
CA GLN A 33 -1.19 -2.97 8.58
C GLN A 33 -2.21 -3.65 9.49
N GLU A 34 -2.92 -2.94 10.37
CA GLU A 34 -4.00 -3.53 11.18
C GLU A 34 -5.08 -4.21 10.31
N HIS A 35 -5.38 -3.63 9.15
CA HIS A 35 -6.36 -4.15 8.23
C HIS A 35 -5.89 -5.39 7.45
N THR A 36 -4.58 -5.60 7.31
CA THR A 36 -3.97 -6.68 6.51
C THR A 36 -3.21 -7.73 7.33
N SER A 37 -2.75 -7.42 8.53
CA SER A 37 -1.83 -8.24 9.35
C SER A 37 -2.51 -9.19 10.36
N LEU A 38 -3.81 -9.44 10.20
CA LEU A 38 -4.53 -10.34 11.09
C LEU A 38 -4.61 -11.75 10.51
N ASP A 39 -3.95 -12.69 11.19
CA ASP A 39 -4.28 -14.12 11.16
C ASP A 39 -5.81 -14.25 11.24
N GLY A 40 -6.43 -14.76 10.17
CA GLY A 40 -7.88 -15.00 10.09
C GLY A 40 -8.67 -14.12 9.12
N LYS A 41 -8.07 -13.11 8.48
CA LYS A 41 -8.74 -12.39 7.38
C LYS A 41 -8.65 -13.16 6.07
N SER A 42 -9.77 -13.23 5.36
CA SER A 42 -9.82 -13.79 4.02
C SER A 42 -9.03 -12.94 3.02
N GLU A 43 -8.48 -13.56 1.98
CA GLU A 43 -7.74 -12.87 0.91
C GLU A 43 -8.57 -11.74 0.27
N SER A 44 -9.90 -11.93 0.18
CA SER A 44 -10.82 -10.91 -0.35
C SER A 44 -10.95 -9.68 0.55
N GLU A 45 -10.88 -9.83 1.88
CA GLU A 45 -10.88 -8.71 2.81
C GLU A 45 -9.56 -7.93 2.77
N GLN A 46 -8.44 -8.63 2.61
CA GLN A 46 -7.13 -8.00 2.42
C GLN A 46 -7.09 -7.22 1.11
N PHE A 47 -7.57 -7.83 0.02
CA PHE A 47 -7.69 -7.18 -1.29
C PHE A 47 -8.52 -5.91 -1.23
N ARG A 48 -9.70 -5.97 -0.58
CA ARG A 48 -10.57 -4.82 -0.39
C ARG A 48 -9.87 -3.70 0.38
N SER A 49 -9.19 -4.04 1.48
CA SER A 49 -8.48 -3.07 2.32
C SER A 49 -7.37 -2.36 1.55
N VAL A 50 -6.63 -3.09 0.71
CA VAL A 50 -5.59 -2.54 -0.17
C VAL A 50 -6.17 -1.62 -1.24
N CYS A 51 -7.28 -2.01 -1.88
CA CYS A 51 -7.96 -1.16 -2.86
C CYS A 51 -8.48 0.14 -2.25
N GLU A 52 -9.11 0.07 -1.07
CA GLU A 52 -9.59 1.25 -0.35
C GLU A 52 -8.43 2.17 0.07
N PHE A 53 -7.30 1.60 0.46
CA PHE A 53 -6.10 2.38 0.76
C PHE A 53 -5.57 3.13 -0.46
N LEU A 54 -5.45 2.46 -1.62
CA LEU A 54 -4.97 3.08 -2.85
C LEU A 54 -5.93 4.16 -3.38
N ASP A 55 -7.24 3.99 -3.20
CA ASP A 55 -8.25 5.01 -3.48
C ASP A 55 -8.02 6.30 -2.68
N ILE A 56 -7.72 6.17 -1.38
CA ILE A 56 -7.39 7.31 -0.52
C ILE A 56 -6.12 8.03 -1.01
N LEU A 57 -5.17 7.29 -1.58
CA LEU A 57 -3.95 7.84 -2.16
C LEU A 57 -4.16 8.46 -3.56
N GLY A 58 -5.32 8.26 -4.18
CA GLY A 58 -5.68 8.87 -5.45
C GLY A 58 -5.67 7.92 -6.66
N LEU A 59 -5.59 6.60 -6.45
CA LEU A 59 -5.77 5.63 -7.51
C LEU A 59 -7.27 5.31 -7.67
N PRO A 60 -7.89 5.54 -8.85
CA PRO A 60 -9.31 5.22 -9.02
C PRO A 60 -9.59 3.73 -8.80
N LYS A 61 -10.71 3.41 -8.15
CA LYS A 61 -11.09 2.03 -7.80
C LYS A 61 -11.24 1.11 -9.00
N GLU A 62 -11.56 1.67 -10.16
CA GLU A 62 -11.66 0.94 -11.42
C GLU A 62 -10.31 0.28 -11.74
N PHE A 63 -9.21 1.03 -11.61
CA PHE A 63 -7.87 0.51 -11.83
C PHE A 63 -7.45 -0.47 -10.75
N SER A 64 -7.73 -0.16 -9.48
CA SER A 64 -7.31 -1.05 -8.39
C SER A 64 -8.03 -2.40 -8.43
N LYS A 65 -9.27 -2.46 -8.93
CA LYS A 65 -10.05 -3.71 -9.06
C LYS A 65 -9.63 -4.57 -10.24
N GLU A 66 -9.08 -3.97 -11.30
CA GLU A 66 -8.57 -4.69 -12.46
C GLU A 66 -7.15 -5.25 -12.24
N MET A 67 -6.47 -4.78 -11.19
CA MET A 67 -5.13 -5.24 -10.83
C MET A 67 -5.15 -6.53 -10.01
N GLU A 68 -4.17 -7.40 -10.30
CA GLU A 68 -3.87 -8.55 -9.45
C GLU A 68 -3.34 -8.11 -8.08
N ILE A 69 -3.66 -8.89 -7.04
CA ILE A 69 -3.28 -8.58 -5.66
C ILE A 69 -1.76 -8.40 -5.47
N GLY A 70 -0.94 -9.18 -6.19
CA GLY A 70 0.52 -9.04 -6.16
C GLY A 70 1.01 -7.67 -6.62
N HIS A 71 0.42 -7.13 -7.70
CA HIS A 71 0.77 -5.79 -8.21
C HIS A 71 0.28 -4.69 -7.26
N LEU A 72 -0.90 -4.87 -6.65
CA LEU A 72 -1.40 -3.93 -5.65
C LEU A 72 -0.47 -3.85 -4.43
N LEU A 73 0.00 -5.00 -3.93
CA LEU A 73 0.94 -5.05 -2.81
C LEU A 73 2.28 -4.39 -3.17
N GLN A 74 2.80 -4.64 -4.37
CA GLN A 74 4.00 -3.96 -4.86
C GLN A 74 3.83 -2.43 -4.92
N LEU A 75 2.68 -1.96 -5.43
CA LEU A 75 2.36 -0.53 -5.50
C LEU A 75 2.29 0.09 -4.11
N VAL A 76 1.60 -0.57 -3.17
CA VAL A 76 1.53 -0.16 -1.76
C VAL A 76 2.93 -0.05 -1.14
N THR A 77 3.79 -1.05 -1.36
CA THR A 77 5.17 -1.04 -0.86
C THR A 77 5.96 0.11 -1.45
N TYR A 78 5.81 0.36 -2.75
CA TYR A 78 6.48 1.47 -3.43
C TYR A 78 6.05 2.84 -2.90
N VAL A 79 4.74 3.11 -2.81
CA VAL A 79 4.23 4.43 -2.35
C VAL A 79 4.50 4.67 -0.87
N SER A 80 4.59 3.60 -0.07
CA SER A 80 4.87 3.68 1.37
C SER A 80 6.35 3.82 1.68
N GLY A 81 7.24 3.69 0.68
CA GLY A 81 8.67 3.93 0.81
C GLY A 81 9.46 2.80 1.47
N GLU A 82 8.83 1.90 2.22
CA GLU A 82 9.34 0.59 2.70
C GLU A 82 8.25 -0.08 3.56
N LEU A 83 7.20 -0.63 2.93
CA LEU A 83 6.31 -1.56 3.65
C LEU A 83 6.98 -2.93 3.65
N ASN A 84 7.78 -3.18 4.68
CA ASN A 84 8.47 -4.45 4.88
C ASN A 84 7.45 -5.50 5.40
N LEU A 85 6.64 -6.04 4.49
CA LEU A 85 5.62 -7.06 4.80
C LEU A 85 6.23 -8.41 5.24
N ASP A 86 7.57 -8.55 5.21
CA ASP A 86 8.31 -9.80 5.47
C ASP A 86 8.92 -9.95 6.87
N LYS A 87 8.57 -9.12 7.86
CA LYS A 87 9.12 -9.25 9.23
C LYS A 87 8.48 -10.34 10.10
N LYS A 88 8.23 -11.54 9.57
CA LYS A 88 7.85 -12.71 10.40
C LYS A 88 8.49 -14.06 10.02
N LYS A 89 9.51 -14.10 9.16
CA LYS A 89 10.21 -15.38 8.83
C LYS A 89 11.71 -15.45 9.12
N SER A 90 12.26 -14.57 9.97
CA SER A 90 13.70 -14.59 10.27
C SER A 90 14.09 -14.53 11.75
N GLU A 91 13.24 -15.00 12.67
CA GLU A 91 13.60 -15.18 14.10
C GLU A 91 13.17 -16.55 14.67
N ALA A 92 13.16 -17.60 13.84
CA ALA A 92 12.96 -18.98 14.31
C ALA A 92 14.00 -19.95 13.72
N GLY A 93 15.27 -19.51 13.69
CA GLY A 93 16.38 -20.28 13.16
C GLY A 93 17.69 -19.95 13.85
N GLN A 94 17.76 -20.23 15.16
CA GLN A 94 19.00 -20.53 15.87
C GLN A 94 18.73 -21.73 16.79
#